data_AF-A0A2E1EEW8-F1
#
_entry.id   AF-A0A2E1EEW8-F1
#
_cell.length_a   1.000
_cell.length_b   1.000
_cell.length_c   1.000
_cell.angle_alpha   90.00
_cell.angle_beta   90.00
_cell.angle_gamma   90.00
#
_symmetry.space_group_name_H-M   'P 1'
#
loop_
_entity.id
_entity.type
_entity.pdbx_description
1 polymer ?
#
loop_
_entity_poly.entity_id
_entity_poly.type
_entity_poly.pdbx_seq_one_letter_code
_entity_poly.pdbx_strand_id
1 'polypeptide(L)'
;MIELDALQGQIGTVKLWGTSDPIPAFLRADIATLVFNAGFVYVPDASKYPLNRVGPEGAIRNPFAAGLLTGGVTNAEYADDVSYGYRLVFAPTYNNAFGTAVTLTPSISWRHDLQGNSPGPNTANYLEGMKQISLGLTADYQSTWKGSVSYTNIFGAGFDNPNHDRDFVMASVSYSF
;
A
#
# COMPACT_ATOMS: atom_id res chain seq x y z
N MET A 1 -6.29 12.98 -31.56
CA MET A 1 -6.06 13.71 -30.29
C MET A 1 -6.29 12.68 -29.20
N ILE A 2 -5.36 12.51 -28.26
CA ILE A 2 -5.52 11.53 -27.18
C ILE A 2 -6.48 12.13 -26.13
N GLU A 3 -7.44 11.36 -25.65
CA GLU A 3 -8.31 11.78 -24.56
C GLU A 3 -7.63 11.38 -23.25
N LEU A 4 -7.15 12.37 -22.49
CA LEU A 4 -6.41 12.17 -21.23
C LEU A 4 -7.34 12.25 -20.00
N ASP A 5 -8.65 12.22 -20.24
CA ASP A 5 -9.65 12.31 -19.19
C ASP A 5 -9.59 11.04 -18.34
N ALA A 6 -9.34 11.23 -17.05
CA ALA A 6 -9.25 10.15 -16.08
C ALA A 6 -10.48 10.16 -15.17
N LEU A 7 -11.16 9.02 -15.06
CA LEU A 7 -12.16 8.77 -14.04
C LEU A 7 -11.51 8.00 -12.89
N GLN A 8 -11.46 8.60 -11.71
CA GLN A 8 -10.96 7.95 -10.50
C GLN A 8 -12.01 7.99 -9.40
N GLY A 9 -12.07 6.91 -8.62
CA GLY A 9 -13.03 6.77 -7.54
C GLY A 9 -12.47 5.93 -6.41
N GLN A 10 -12.94 6.20 -5.19
CA GLN A 10 -12.61 5.40 -4.01
C GLN A 10 -13.79 5.29 -3.07
N ILE A 11 -13.89 4.14 -2.40
CA ILE A 11 -14.81 3.88 -1.30
C ILE A 11 -14.00 3.43 -0.09
N GLY A 12 -14.35 3.93 1.09
CA GLY A 12 -13.68 3.56 2.32
C GLY A 12 -14.66 3.35 3.45
N THR A 13 -14.23 2.56 4.43
CA THR A 13 -14.94 2.38 5.69
C THR A 13 -13.98 2.47 6.86
N VAL A 14 -14.45 3.03 7.96
CA VAL A 14 -13.80 3.00 9.26
C VAL A 14 -14.78 2.35 10.22
N LYS A 15 -14.38 1.22 10.79
CA LYS A 15 -15.16 0.50 11.79
C LYS A 15 -14.40 0.51 13.11
N LEU A 16 -15.07 1.02 14.13
CA LEU A 16 -14.65 0.93 15.51
C LEU A 16 -15.51 -0.12 16.20
N TRP A 17 -14.86 -1.08 16.84
CA TRP A 17 -15.49 -2.07 17.69
C TRP A 17 -15.13 -1.80 19.16
N GLY A 18 -16.13 -1.89 20.03
CA GLY A 18 -15.94 -1.81 21.47
C GLY A 18 -15.63 -3.17 22.09
N THR A 19 -15.33 -3.20 23.38
CA THR A 19 -14.88 -4.41 24.10
C THR A 19 -15.87 -5.58 24.03
N SER A 20 -17.17 -5.28 23.96
CA SER A 20 -18.24 -6.29 23.90
C SER A 20 -18.50 -6.84 22.50
N ASP A 21 -17.88 -6.28 21.45
CA ASP A 21 -18.03 -6.78 20.09
C ASP A 21 -17.23 -8.07 19.87
N PRO A 22 -17.62 -8.93 18.91
CA PRO A 22 -16.99 -10.24 18.72
C PRO A 22 -15.48 -10.20 18.47
N ILE A 23 -14.99 -9.20 17.73
CA ILE A 23 -13.58 -9.11 17.34
C ILE A 23 -12.68 -8.72 18.53
N PRO A 24 -12.91 -7.59 19.24
CA PRO A 24 -12.15 -7.28 20.46
C PRO A 24 -12.27 -8.35 21.54
N ALA A 25 -13.47 -8.92 21.74
CA ALA A 25 -13.68 -10.00 22.72
C ALA A 25 -12.82 -11.24 22.40
N PHE A 26 -12.75 -11.64 21.12
CA PHE A 26 -11.90 -12.74 20.69
C PHE A 26 -10.41 -12.45 20.89
N LEU A 27 -9.96 -11.23 20.58
CA LEU A 27 -8.56 -10.81 20.70
C LEU A 27 -8.17 -10.38 22.12
N ARG A 28 -9.13 -10.33 23.05
CA ARG A 28 -9.01 -9.73 24.39
C ARG A 28 -8.51 -8.28 24.37
N ALA A 29 -8.91 -7.54 23.35
CA ALA A 29 -8.60 -6.12 23.19
C ALA A 29 -9.74 -5.27 23.76
N ASP A 30 -9.42 -4.06 24.22
CA ASP A 30 -10.44 -3.11 24.68
C ASP A 30 -11.22 -2.51 23.51
N ILE A 31 -10.50 -2.19 22.43
CA ILE A 31 -11.04 -1.60 21.20
C ILE A 31 -10.33 -2.23 20.01
N ALA A 32 -11.03 -2.35 18.87
CA ALA A 32 -10.35 -2.60 17.61
C ALA A 32 -10.80 -1.61 16.53
N THR A 33 -9.84 -1.14 15.75
CA THR A 33 -10.07 -0.26 14.61
C THR A 33 -9.77 -1.01 13.32
N LEU A 34 -10.71 -0.98 12.38
CA LEU A 34 -10.50 -1.35 10.99
C LEU A 34 -10.66 -0.11 10.11
N VAL A 35 -9.69 0.14 9.25
CA VAL A 35 -9.79 1.06 8.13
C VAL A 35 -9.64 0.23 6.86
N PHE A 36 -10.57 0.38 5.92
CA PHE A 36 -10.50 -0.24 4.62
C PHE A 36 -10.79 0.79 3.55
N ASN A 37 -10.05 0.74 2.44
CA ASN A 37 -10.22 1.60 1.28
C ASN A 37 -10.02 0.77 0.02
N ALA A 38 -10.92 0.91 -0.94
CA ALA A 38 -10.79 0.35 -2.28
C ALA A 38 -10.98 1.48 -3.29
N GLY A 39 -10.24 1.46 -4.38
CA GLY A 39 -10.35 2.48 -5.41
C GLY A 39 -9.92 1.99 -6.77
N PHE A 40 -10.21 2.79 -7.78
CA PHE A 40 -9.90 2.50 -9.16
C PHE A 40 -9.57 3.78 -9.94
N VAL A 41 -8.92 3.59 -11.07
CA VAL A 41 -8.64 4.58 -12.11
C VAL A 41 -9.05 3.97 -13.44
N TYR A 42 -9.79 4.73 -14.23
CA TYR A 42 -10.14 4.42 -15.60
C TYR A 42 -9.68 5.57 -16.51
N VAL A 43 -8.83 5.26 -17.48
CA VAL A 43 -8.36 6.19 -18.50
C VAL A 43 -8.60 5.54 -19.87
N PRO A 44 -9.55 6.06 -20.66
CA PRO A 44 -9.85 5.50 -21.98
C PRO A 44 -8.60 5.45 -22.86
N ASP A 45 -8.42 4.33 -23.58
CA ASP A 45 -7.35 4.12 -24.55
C ASP A 45 -5.91 4.22 -23.99
N ALA A 46 -5.71 4.18 -22.67
CA ALA A 46 -4.38 4.27 -22.08
C ALA A 46 -3.41 3.20 -22.61
N SER A 47 -3.93 2.01 -22.87
CA SER A 47 -3.20 0.86 -23.43
C SER A 47 -2.85 1.00 -24.91
N LYS A 48 -3.48 1.94 -25.64
CA LYS A 48 -3.30 2.12 -27.10
C LYS A 48 -2.25 3.16 -27.45
N TYR A 49 -1.77 3.92 -26.47
CA TYR A 49 -0.86 5.04 -26.66
C TYR A 49 0.35 4.94 -25.74
N PRO A 50 1.47 5.62 -26.06
CA PRO A 50 2.67 5.64 -25.23
C PRO A 50 2.54 6.48 -23.96
N LEU A 51 1.54 6.17 -23.14
CA LEU A 51 1.38 6.72 -21.81
C LEU A 51 2.33 6.02 -20.85
N ASN A 52 3.04 6.82 -20.07
CA ASN A 52 3.88 6.30 -19.00
C ASN A 52 3.00 5.57 -17.96
N ARG A 53 3.50 4.45 -17.44
CA ARG A 53 2.83 3.65 -16.41
C ARG A 53 3.57 3.72 -15.07
N VAL A 54 2.90 3.29 -14.01
CA VAL A 54 3.57 3.03 -12.72
C VAL A 54 4.56 1.87 -12.87
N GLY A 55 5.72 1.98 -12.22
CA GLY A 55 6.81 1.01 -12.30
C GLY A 55 8.04 1.61 -13.01
N PRO A 56 9.13 0.86 -13.15
CA PRO A 56 10.24 1.25 -14.00
C PRO A 56 9.75 1.33 -15.45
N GLU A 57 10.23 2.31 -16.21
CA GLU A 57 10.01 2.35 -17.66
C GLU A 57 10.59 1.05 -18.25
N GLY A 58 9.69 0.18 -18.73
CA GLY A 58 10.01 -1.12 -19.33
C GLY A 58 10.75 -0.99 -20.65
N ALA A 59 11.99 -0.52 -20.60
CA ALA A 59 12.91 -0.52 -21.72
C ALA A 59 14.34 -0.69 -21.23
N ILE A 60 15.17 -1.39 -22.02
CA ILE A 60 16.61 -1.29 -21.88
C ILE A 60 16.98 0.18 -22.13
N ARG A 61 17.33 0.92 -21.07
CA ARG A 61 17.64 2.37 -21.13
C ARG A 61 18.69 2.75 -22.17
N ASN A 62 19.52 1.78 -22.57
CA ASN A 62 20.49 1.92 -23.64
C ASN A 62 19.85 1.48 -24.99
N PRO A 63 19.65 2.40 -25.94
CA PRO A 63 18.98 2.10 -27.21
C PRO A 63 19.76 1.11 -28.10
N PHE A 64 21.08 1.06 -27.96
CA PHE A 64 21.93 0.11 -28.67
C PHE A 64 21.77 -1.31 -28.11
N ALA A 65 21.73 -1.43 -26.78
CA ALA A 65 21.49 -2.72 -26.11
C ALA A 65 20.03 -3.19 -26.29
N ALA A 66 19.05 -2.28 -26.36
CA ALA A 66 17.68 -2.59 -26.71
C ALA A 66 17.60 -3.25 -28.11
N GLY A 67 18.23 -2.65 -29.12
CA GLY A 67 18.22 -3.19 -30.48
C GLY A 67 18.96 -4.53 -30.64
N LEU A 68 19.99 -4.79 -29.83
CA LEU A 68 20.80 -6.01 -29.92
C LEU A 68 20.20 -7.20 -29.14
N LEU A 69 19.58 -6.95 -27.99
CA LEU A 69 19.18 -7.99 -27.04
C LEU A 69 17.71 -8.40 -27.13
N THR A 70 16.84 -7.56 -27.72
CA THR A 70 15.40 -7.86 -27.78
C THR A 70 14.95 -8.42 -29.14
N GLY A 71 15.86 -8.64 -30.08
CA GLY A 71 15.53 -9.22 -31.40
C GLY A 71 14.51 -8.39 -32.20
N GLY A 72 14.43 -7.08 -31.97
CA GLY A 72 13.45 -6.19 -32.59
C GLY A 72 12.10 -6.10 -31.86
N VAL A 73 11.94 -6.77 -30.71
CA VAL A 73 10.73 -6.69 -29.88
C VAL A 73 10.98 -5.77 -28.70
N THR A 74 10.80 -4.46 -28.90
CA THR A 74 10.52 -3.56 -27.77
C THR A 74 9.01 -3.56 -27.60
N ASN A 75 8.46 -4.49 -26.83
CA ASN A 75 7.07 -4.35 -26.39
C ASN A 75 7.04 -3.11 -25.51
N ALA A 76 6.59 -1.99 -26.08
CA ALA A 76 6.41 -0.78 -25.32
C ALA A 76 5.30 -1.05 -24.29
N GLU A 77 5.65 -0.99 -23.02
CA GLU A 77 4.70 -1.22 -21.94
C GLU A 77 4.02 0.09 -21.58
N TYR A 78 2.71 0.11 -21.77
CA TYR A 78 1.87 1.27 -21.53
C TYR A 78 1.04 1.10 -20.28
N ALA A 79 0.45 2.19 -19.83
CA ALA A 79 -0.51 2.14 -18.76
C ALA A 79 -1.79 1.40 -19.19
N ASP A 80 -2.45 0.77 -18.24
CA ASP A 80 -3.69 0.04 -18.51
C ASP A 80 -4.90 0.98 -18.44
N ASP A 81 -5.91 0.70 -19.26
CA ASP A 81 -7.16 1.47 -19.29
C ASP A 81 -7.84 1.47 -17.92
N VAL A 82 -7.76 0.36 -17.18
CA VAL A 82 -8.34 0.20 -15.85
C VAL A 82 -7.24 -0.26 -14.90
N SER A 83 -7.11 0.42 -13.76
CA SER A 83 -6.28 -0.05 -12.64
C SER A 83 -6.99 0.12 -11.30
N TYR A 84 -6.87 -0.85 -10.41
CA TYR A 84 -7.56 -0.82 -9.12
C TYR A 84 -6.88 -1.65 -8.04
N GLY A 85 -7.20 -1.35 -6.79
CA GLY A 85 -6.66 -2.03 -5.64
C GLY A 85 -7.35 -1.65 -4.35
N TYR A 86 -6.87 -2.21 -3.26
CA TYR A 86 -7.37 -1.90 -1.93
C TYR A 86 -6.26 -1.84 -0.89
N ARG A 87 -6.57 -1.14 0.19
CA ARG A 87 -5.73 -0.94 1.37
C ARG A 87 -6.56 -1.23 2.62
N LEU A 88 -5.94 -1.87 3.59
CA LEU A 88 -6.56 -2.25 4.84
C LEU A 88 -5.61 -1.96 6.00
N VAL A 89 -6.12 -1.45 7.10
CA VAL A 89 -5.40 -1.33 8.37
C VAL A 89 -6.28 -1.90 9.47
N PHE A 90 -5.73 -2.81 10.27
CA PHE A 90 -6.38 -3.32 11.46
C PHE A 90 -5.47 -3.08 12.68
N ALA A 91 -6.02 -2.48 13.72
CA ALA A 91 -5.28 -2.06 14.91
C ALA A 91 -6.14 -2.25 16.17
N PRO A 92 -5.98 -3.38 16.89
CA PRO A 92 -6.54 -3.53 18.22
C PRO A 92 -5.71 -2.77 19.26
N THR A 93 -6.38 -2.25 20.28
CA THR A 93 -5.78 -1.49 21.39
C THR A 93 -6.04 -2.21 22.71
N TYR A 94 -4.97 -2.37 23.48
CA TYR A 94 -4.94 -2.96 24.81
C TYR A 94 -4.56 -1.86 25.80
N ASN A 95 -5.54 -1.35 26.51
CA ASN A 95 -5.33 -0.40 27.60
C ASN A 95 -4.76 -1.14 28.80
N ASN A 96 -3.84 -0.49 29.51
CA ASN A 96 -3.20 -1.06 30.69
C ASN A 96 -2.66 -2.48 30.47
N ALA A 97 -1.99 -2.68 29.33
CA ALA A 97 -1.54 -3.98 28.88
C ALA A 97 -0.69 -4.65 29.96
N PHE A 98 -0.96 -5.94 30.21
CA PHE A 98 -0.30 -6.74 31.25
C PHE A 98 -0.43 -6.16 32.67
N GLY A 99 -1.46 -5.34 32.95
CA GLY A 99 -1.65 -4.68 34.25
C GLY A 99 -0.71 -3.50 34.49
N THR A 100 -0.04 -3.01 33.45
CA THR A 100 0.82 -1.81 33.51
C THR A 100 0.02 -0.56 33.15
N ALA A 101 0.62 0.64 33.22
CA ALA A 101 0.01 1.86 32.69
C ALA A 101 0.34 2.09 31.19
N VAL A 102 0.80 1.05 30.49
CA VAL A 102 1.15 1.11 29.07
C VAL A 102 -0.05 0.68 28.23
N THR A 103 -0.44 1.51 27.28
CA THR A 103 -1.36 1.14 26.21
C THR A 103 -0.56 0.56 25.04
N LEU A 104 -0.92 -0.64 24.60
CA LEU A 104 -0.31 -1.29 23.45
C LEU A 104 -1.29 -1.35 22.28
N THR A 105 -0.82 -0.94 21.11
CA THR A 105 -1.58 -1.01 19.85
C THR A 105 -0.74 -1.73 18.81
N PRO A 106 -0.81 -3.07 18.71
CA PRO A 106 -0.32 -3.76 17.54
C PRO A 106 -1.15 -3.37 16.31
N SER A 107 -0.54 -3.37 15.14
CA SER A 107 -1.22 -3.03 13.89
C SER A 107 -0.73 -3.88 12.73
N ILE A 108 -1.64 -4.12 11.79
CA ILE A 108 -1.33 -4.68 10.48
C ILE A 108 -1.88 -3.73 9.42
N SER A 109 -1.05 -3.34 8.47
CA SER A 109 -1.48 -2.65 7.26
C SER A 109 -1.18 -3.51 6.03
N TRP A 110 -2.12 -3.54 5.10
CA TRP A 110 -2.05 -4.33 3.89
C TRP A 110 -2.42 -3.44 2.70
N ARG A 111 -1.66 -3.57 1.61
CA ARG A 111 -1.97 -3.00 0.30
C ARG A 111 -1.91 -4.13 -0.71
N HIS A 112 -2.87 -4.14 -1.63
CA HIS A 112 -2.86 -5.01 -2.78
C HIS A 112 -3.41 -4.28 -3.99
N ASP A 113 -2.54 -4.13 -4.99
CA ASP A 113 -2.88 -3.59 -6.29
C ASP A 113 -3.27 -4.77 -7.17
N LEU A 114 -4.57 -4.89 -7.47
CA LEU A 114 -5.16 -6.11 -8.01
C LEU A 114 -4.88 -6.27 -9.50
N GLN A 115 -5.06 -5.18 -10.25
CA GLN A 115 -4.98 -5.21 -11.70
C GLN A 115 -4.64 -3.82 -12.23
N GLY A 116 -3.90 -3.80 -13.34
CA GLY A 116 -3.58 -2.63 -14.11
C GLY A 116 -2.48 -1.76 -13.52
N ASN A 117 -1.63 -1.25 -14.40
CA ASN A 117 -0.64 -0.25 -14.09
C ASN A 117 -1.22 1.14 -14.37
N SER A 118 -1.32 1.97 -13.33
CA SER A 118 -1.95 3.28 -13.50
C SER A 118 -1.14 4.20 -14.44
N PRO A 119 -1.79 5.12 -15.18
CA PRO A 119 -1.09 6.09 -16.02
C PRO A 119 -0.38 7.18 -15.21
N GLY A 120 0.94 7.29 -15.36
CA GLY A 120 1.81 8.40 -14.92
C GLY A 120 1.67 8.85 -13.45
N PRO A 121 2.45 9.85 -13.01
CA PRO A 121 2.51 10.22 -11.58
C PRO A 121 1.21 10.87 -11.05
N ASN A 122 0.26 11.17 -11.94
CA ASN A 122 -0.92 11.98 -11.61
C ASN A 122 -2.16 11.15 -11.25
N THR A 123 -2.06 9.81 -11.24
CA THR A 123 -3.17 8.91 -10.89
C THR A 123 -2.86 8.06 -9.64
N ALA A 124 -3.77 7.15 -9.25
CA ALA A 124 -3.77 6.43 -7.96
C ALA A 124 -2.60 5.44 -7.72
N ASN A 125 -1.61 5.41 -8.63
CA ASN A 125 -0.34 4.73 -8.49
C ASN A 125 -0.44 3.21 -8.23
N TYR A 126 -1.38 2.52 -8.90
CA TYR A 126 -1.48 1.07 -8.84
C TYR A 126 -0.43 0.42 -9.75
N LEU A 127 0.24 -0.60 -9.22
CA LEU A 127 1.20 -1.44 -9.93
C LEU A 127 0.69 -2.88 -9.88
N GLU A 128 0.37 -3.46 -11.03
CA GLU A 128 -0.35 -4.73 -11.09
C GLU A 128 0.34 -5.84 -10.29
N GLY A 129 -0.38 -6.41 -9.32
CA GLY A 129 0.10 -7.51 -8.50
C GLY A 129 1.05 -7.09 -7.37
N MET A 130 1.30 -5.80 -7.17
CA MET A 130 2.08 -5.28 -6.05
C MET A 130 1.33 -5.52 -4.74
N LYS A 131 2.05 -6.04 -3.75
CA LYS A 131 1.58 -6.26 -2.39
C LYS A 131 2.55 -5.63 -1.40
N GLN A 132 2.00 -5.09 -0.33
CA GLN A 132 2.78 -4.58 0.79
C GLN A 132 2.07 -4.93 2.08
N ILE A 133 2.81 -5.49 3.03
CA ILE A 133 2.36 -5.74 4.40
C ILE A 133 3.26 -4.99 5.37
N SER A 134 2.68 -4.34 6.36
CA SER A 134 3.42 -3.82 7.50
C SER A 134 2.82 -4.31 8.80
N LEU A 135 3.68 -4.80 9.69
CA LEU A 135 3.34 -5.18 11.05
C LEU A 135 3.96 -4.15 11.99
N GLY A 136 3.15 -3.60 12.88
CA GLY A 136 3.55 -2.55 13.80
C GLY A 136 3.18 -2.86 15.24
N LEU A 137 3.90 -2.25 16.17
CA LEU A 137 3.54 -2.17 17.57
C LEU A 137 3.82 -0.75 18.05
N THR A 138 2.80 -0.11 18.62
CA THR A 138 2.92 1.17 19.31
C THR A 138 2.70 0.94 20.79
N ALA A 139 3.56 1.52 21.61
CA ALA A 139 3.43 1.59 23.06
C ALA A 139 3.29 3.06 23.49
N ASP A 140 2.29 3.33 24.31
CA ASP A 140 2.04 4.65 24.88
C ASP A 140 1.97 4.54 26.40
N TYR A 141 2.86 5.23 27.09
CA TYR A 141 2.88 5.35 28.54
C TYR A 141 2.34 6.72 28.92
N GLN A 142 1.04 6.74 29.25
CA GLN A 142 0.32 7.89 29.79
C GLN A 142 0.49 9.17 28.95
N SER A 143 0.49 9.05 27.61
CA SER A 143 0.70 10.15 26.67
C SER A 143 2.01 10.93 26.85
N THR A 144 2.92 10.42 27.70
CA THR A 144 4.17 11.08 28.07
C THR A 144 5.32 10.49 27.28
N TRP A 145 5.41 9.16 27.23
CA TRP A 145 6.36 8.43 26.40
C TRP A 145 5.59 7.61 25.38
N LYS A 146 5.90 7.80 24.11
CA LYS A 146 5.33 6.99 23.03
C LYS A 146 6.45 6.43 22.18
N GLY A 147 6.44 5.12 22.01
CA GLY A 147 7.37 4.38 21.17
C GLY A 147 6.62 3.60 20.10
N SER A 148 7.18 3.48 18.91
CA SER A 148 6.66 2.59 17.89
C SER A 148 7.78 1.87 17.16
N VAL A 149 7.49 0.65 16.73
CA VAL A 149 8.32 -0.13 15.83
C VAL A 149 7.42 -0.76 14.77
N SER A 150 7.88 -0.80 13.53
CA SER A 150 7.20 -1.52 12.46
C SER A 150 8.19 -2.16 11.50
N TYR A 151 7.78 -3.28 10.92
CA TYR A 151 8.46 -3.95 9.83
C TYR A 151 7.54 -3.94 8.62
N THR A 152 8.08 -3.57 7.45
CA THR A 152 7.35 -3.55 6.19
C THR A 152 8.03 -4.47 5.19
N ASN A 153 7.24 -5.35 4.57
CA ASN A 153 7.65 -6.21 3.46
C ASN A 153 6.88 -5.85 2.19
N ILE A 154 7.61 -5.71 1.08
CA ILE A 154 7.08 -5.32 -0.23
C ILE A 154 7.40 -6.42 -1.25
N PHE A 155 6.37 -6.96 -1.90
CA PHE A 155 6.48 -8.13 -2.75
C PHE A 155 5.45 -8.11 -3.90
N GLY A 156 5.56 -9.07 -4.82
CA GLY A 156 4.70 -9.11 -6.02
C GLY A 156 5.09 -8.08 -7.08
N ALA A 157 4.32 -8.04 -8.17
CA ALA A 157 4.58 -7.21 -9.37
C ALA A 157 5.92 -7.48 -10.09
N GLY A 158 6.65 -8.55 -9.74
CA GLY A 158 7.82 -9.02 -10.48
C GLY A 158 8.88 -7.95 -10.73
N PHE A 159 9.38 -7.88 -11.97
CA PHE A 159 10.39 -6.90 -12.39
C PHE A 159 9.87 -5.46 -12.36
N ASP A 160 8.55 -5.26 -12.40
CA ASP A 160 7.92 -3.95 -12.43
C ASP A 160 7.87 -3.28 -11.06
N ASN A 161 8.17 -4.02 -10.00
CA ASN A 161 8.21 -3.49 -8.64
C ASN A 161 9.65 -3.12 -8.25
N PRO A 162 10.05 -1.83 -8.32
CA PRO A 162 11.40 -1.42 -7.97
C PRO A 162 11.67 -1.52 -6.47
N ASN A 163 10.60 -1.66 -5.67
CA ASN A 163 10.65 -1.84 -4.22
C ASN A 163 10.48 -3.31 -3.81
N HIS A 164 10.37 -4.23 -4.77
CA HIS A 164 10.39 -5.65 -4.47
C HIS A 164 11.67 -5.99 -3.70
N ASP A 165 11.53 -6.73 -2.60
CA ASP A 165 12.65 -7.16 -1.73
C ASP A 165 13.39 -5.98 -1.05
N ARG A 166 12.78 -4.78 -1.01
CA ARG A 166 13.29 -3.61 -0.29
C ARG A 166 12.57 -3.40 1.03
N ASP A 167 12.65 -4.43 1.85
CA ASP A 167 12.06 -4.44 3.18
C ASP A 167 12.78 -3.48 4.13
N PHE A 168 12.06 -2.94 5.10
CA PHE A 168 12.63 -2.01 6.08
C PHE A 168 11.94 -2.08 7.44
N VAL A 169 12.69 -1.68 8.46
CA VAL A 169 12.20 -1.46 9.83
C VAL A 169 12.15 0.04 10.08
N MET A 170 11.06 0.50 10.69
CA MET A 170 10.96 1.85 11.23
C MET A 170 10.84 1.76 12.75
N ALA A 171 11.49 2.68 13.45
CA ALA A 171 11.30 2.86 14.88
C ALA A 171 11.24 4.35 15.21
N SER A 172 10.45 4.71 16.21
CA SER A 172 10.38 6.09 16.70
C SER A 172 10.10 6.13 18.20
N VAL A 173 10.59 7.18 18.87
CA VAL A 173 10.30 7.48 20.27
C VAL A 173 10.03 8.97 20.38
N SER A 174 8.98 9.34 21.11
CA SER A 174 8.62 10.72 21.40
C SER A 174 8.33 10.89 22.89
N TYR A 175 8.70 12.05 23.42
CA TYR A 175 8.46 12.47 24.79
C TYR A 175 7.69 13.80 24.79
N SER A 176 6.64 13.90 25.60
CA SER A 176 5.85 15.12 25.80
C SER A 176 5.99 15.62 27.24
N PHE A 177 6.22 16.92 27.40
CA PHE A 177 6.35 17.61 28.70
C PHE A 177 5.22 18.63 28.92
#